data_AF-A0A7S3NNE6-F1
#
_entry.id   AF-A0A7S3NNE6-F1
#
_cell.length_a   1.000
_cell.length_b   1.000
_cell.length_c   1.000
_cell.angle_alpha   90.00
_cell.angle_beta   90.00
_cell.angle_gamma   90.00
#
_symmetry.space_group_name_H-M   'P 1'
#
loop_
_entity.id
_entity.type
_entity.pdbx_description
1 polymer ?
#
loop_
_entity_poly.entity_id
_entity_poly.type
_entity_poly.pdbx_seq_one_letter_code
_entity_poly.pdbx_strand_id
1 'polypeptide(L)'
;MEVDFNLKKVFDMPTIEQMIFFHVNFDKCRKEIIRFENARNTINSTIKHPKETKAEALSLLKCHSENLTFEPACLESFNDARECLFKLDGQMRLCHNELELFEECVHDPVRFDKFTKLATPAQRIPKEYFTSMLQKDYYN
;
A
#
# COMPACT_ATOMS: atom_id res chain seq x y z
N MET A 1 16.31 -23.48 -8.97
CA MET A 1 15.98 -22.31 -8.14
C MET A 1 14.53 -22.50 -7.74
N GLU A 2 14.26 -22.90 -6.49
CA GLU A 2 12.88 -23.08 -6.03
C GLU A 2 12.14 -21.75 -6.18
N VAL A 3 11.07 -21.77 -6.98
CA VAL A 3 10.14 -20.66 -7.09
C VAL A 3 9.37 -20.68 -5.78
N ASP A 4 9.71 -19.76 -4.87
CA ASP A 4 8.93 -19.53 -3.65
C ASP A 4 7.56 -19.03 -4.10
N PHE A 5 6.57 -19.92 -4.14
CA PHE A 5 5.20 -19.65 -4.62
C PHE A 5 4.55 -18.45 -3.91
N ASN A 6 5.03 -18.09 -2.73
CA ASN A 6 4.58 -16.91 -2.00
C ASN A 6 5.07 -15.62 -2.66
N LEU A 7 6.33 -15.56 -3.10
CA LEU A 7 6.88 -14.38 -3.79
C LEU A 7 6.17 -14.10 -5.11
N LYS A 8 5.69 -15.13 -5.80
CA LYS A 8 4.92 -14.98 -7.04
C LYS A 8 3.68 -14.09 -6.83
N LYS A 9 3.04 -14.15 -5.66
CA LYS A 9 1.87 -13.30 -5.35
C LYS A 9 2.20 -11.81 -5.36
N VAL A 10 3.41 -11.44 -4.93
CA VAL A 10 3.87 -10.04 -4.96
C VAL A 10 4.10 -9.59 -6.40
N PHE A 11 4.70 -10.45 -7.24
CA PHE A 11 5.00 -10.11 -8.64
C PHE A 11 3.77 -10.09 -9.55
N ASP A 12 2.79 -10.96 -9.29
CA ASP A 12 1.56 -11.06 -10.08
C ASP A 12 0.52 -9.98 -9.71
N MET A 13 0.73 -9.24 -8.62
CA MET A 13 -0.17 -8.20 -8.16
C MET A 13 -0.12 -6.96 -9.06
N PRO A 14 -1.25 -6.33 -9.41
CA PRO A 14 -1.27 -5.07 -10.14
C PRO A 14 -0.49 -3.96 -9.42
N THR A 15 0.19 -3.09 -10.16
CA THR A 15 1.07 -2.04 -9.60
C THR A 15 0.35 -1.14 -8.58
N ILE A 16 -0.88 -0.71 -8.86
CA ILE A 16 -1.65 0.13 -7.93
C ILE A 16 -1.92 -0.60 -6.62
N GLU A 17 -2.26 -1.88 -6.69
CA GLU A 17 -2.51 -2.70 -5.51
C GLU A 17 -1.21 -2.91 -4.72
N GLN A 18 -0.07 -3.13 -5.40
CA GLN A 18 1.24 -3.18 -4.75
C GLN A 18 1.54 -1.89 -3.97
N MET A 19 1.25 -0.72 -4.55
CA MET A 19 1.45 0.56 -3.88
C MET A 19 0.64 0.68 -2.58
N ILE A 20 -0.65 0.30 -2.62
CA ILE A 20 -1.53 0.29 -1.45
C ILE A 20 -0.99 -0.67 -0.38
N PHE A 21 -0.67 -1.90 -0.76
CA PHE A 21 -0.18 -2.91 0.19
C PHE A 21 1.18 -2.57 0.78
N PHE A 22 2.09 -2.01 0.00
CA PHE A 22 3.41 -1.59 0.51
C PHE A 22 3.28 -0.39 1.44
N HIS A 23 2.33 0.51 1.17
CA HIS A 23 2.01 1.63 2.07
C HIS A 23 1.49 1.14 3.42
N VAL A 24 0.43 0.34 3.45
CA VAL A 24 -0.18 -0.13 4.71
C VAL A 24 0.72 -1.08 5.49
N ASN A 25 1.56 -1.86 4.80
CA ASN A 25 2.50 -2.77 5.46
C ASN A 25 3.86 -2.15 5.73
N PHE A 26 4.05 -0.84 5.49
CA PHE A 26 5.32 -0.17 5.68
C PHE A 26 5.84 -0.37 7.11
N ASP A 27 4.98 -0.18 8.10
CA ASP A 27 5.36 -0.32 9.51
C ASP A 27 5.64 -1.77 9.92
N LYS A 28 4.86 -2.71 9.38
CA LYS A 28 5.06 -4.16 9.62
C LYS A 28 6.39 -4.63 9.06
N CYS A 29 6.77 -4.14 7.88
CA CYS A 29 8.01 -4.51 7.18
C CYS A 29 9.15 -3.51 7.36
N ARG A 30 9.01 -2.54 8.27
CA ARG A 30 9.94 -1.41 8.45
C ARG A 30 11.37 -1.86 8.66
N LYS A 31 11.57 -2.94 9.42
CA LYS A 31 12.89 -3.50 9.72
C LYS A 31 13.57 -4.04 8.46
N GLU A 32 12.84 -4.77 7.64
CA GLU A 32 13.31 -5.34 6.38
C GLU A 32 13.58 -4.25 5.34
N ILE A 33 12.74 -3.21 5.30
CA ILE A 33 12.94 -2.01 4.47
C ILE A 33 14.25 -1.34 4.84
N ILE A 34 14.47 -1.02 6.12
CA ILE A 34 15.70 -0.37 6.59
C ILE A 34 16.94 -1.23 6.29
N ARG A 35 16.85 -2.55 6.46
CA ARG A 35 17.96 -3.47 6.11
C ARG A 35 18.30 -3.41 4.63
N PHE A 36 17.29 -3.47 3.77
CA PHE A 36 17.48 -3.39 2.32
C PHE A 36 18.05 -2.02 1.90
N GLU A 37 17.51 -0.93 2.44
CA GLU A 37 17.99 0.43 2.19
C GLU A 37 19.44 0.61 2.65
N ASN A 38 19.79 0.15 3.86
CA ASN A 38 21.17 0.22 4.35
C ASN A 38 22.13 -0.61 3.50
N ALA A 39 21.71 -1.80 3.08
CA ALA A 39 22.51 -2.67 2.20
C ALA A 39 22.74 -2.02 0.82
N ARG A 40 21.78 -1.25 0.32
CA ARG A 40 21.89 -0.46 -0.92
C ARG A 40 22.77 0.78 -0.74
N ASN A 41 22.65 1.48 0.39
CA ASN A 41 23.20 2.82 0.60
C ASN A 41 24.56 2.86 1.34
N THR A 42 25.20 1.72 1.59
CA THR A 42 26.54 1.69 2.24
C THR A 42 27.54 2.65 1.56
N ILE A 43 28.20 3.48 2.39
CA ILE A 43 28.91 4.74 2.11
C ILE A 43 30.05 4.68 1.07
N ASN A 44 30.49 3.48 0.64
CA ASN A 44 31.54 3.29 -0.37
C ASN A 44 30.93 2.78 -1.68
N SER A 45 30.18 3.63 -2.38
CA SER A 45 29.37 3.26 -3.55
C SER A 45 30.11 3.40 -4.89
N THR A 46 31.25 2.73 -5.04
CA THR A 46 31.77 2.42 -6.38
C THR A 46 31.15 1.09 -6.86
N ILE A 47 29.85 1.17 -7.18
CA ILE A 47 29.04 0.17 -7.89
C ILE A 47 28.91 -1.17 -7.16
N LYS A 48 28.00 -1.22 -6.18
CA LYS A 48 27.51 -2.47 -5.59
C LYS A 48 26.58 -3.16 -6.59
N HIS A 49 26.90 -4.37 -7.04
CA HIS A 49 26.03 -5.07 -7.99
C HIS A 49 24.70 -5.42 -7.30
N PRO A 50 23.52 -5.25 -7.93
CA PRO A 50 22.22 -5.62 -7.35
C PRO A 50 22.07 -7.07 -6.87
N LYS A 51 23.05 -7.95 -7.18
CA LYS A 51 23.11 -9.33 -6.70
C LYS A 51 23.55 -9.41 -5.24
N GLU A 52 24.33 -8.44 -4.79
CA GLU A 52 24.88 -8.39 -3.43
C GLU A 52 23.82 -8.04 -2.40
N THR A 53 22.74 -7.35 -2.79
CA THR A 53 21.59 -7.01 -1.93
C THR A 53 20.41 -7.97 -2.13
N LYS A 54 20.63 -9.09 -2.85
CA LYS A 54 19.56 -10.03 -3.20
C LYS A 54 18.94 -10.68 -1.95
N ALA A 55 19.75 -10.95 -0.93
CA ALA A 55 19.24 -11.58 0.30
C ALA A 55 18.28 -10.65 1.05
N GLU A 56 18.63 -9.37 1.17
CA GLU A 56 17.80 -8.35 1.80
C GLU A 56 16.55 -8.06 0.97
N ALA A 57 16.67 -8.01 -0.36
CA ALA A 57 15.53 -7.85 -1.26
C ALA A 57 14.52 -9.02 -1.10
N LEU A 58 15.02 -10.26 -1.05
CA LEU A 58 14.18 -11.44 -0.83
C LEU A 58 13.51 -11.39 0.56
N SER A 59 14.22 -10.96 1.60
CA SER A 59 13.64 -10.80 2.94
C SER A 59 12.50 -9.78 2.95
N LEU A 60 12.67 -8.65 2.27
CA LEU A 60 11.65 -7.62 2.15
C LEU A 60 10.42 -8.13 1.38
N LEU A 61 10.63 -8.77 0.23
CA LEU A 61 9.54 -9.33 -0.56
C LEU A 61 8.78 -10.43 0.18
N LYS A 62 9.46 -11.24 1.00
CA LYS A 62 8.81 -12.21 1.89
C LYS A 62 7.91 -11.54 2.91
N CYS A 63 8.40 -10.49 3.57
CA CYS A 63 7.57 -9.73 4.52
C CYS A 63 6.32 -9.17 3.85
N HIS A 64 6.44 -8.56 2.68
CA HIS A 64 5.27 -8.08 1.94
C HIS A 64 4.32 -9.23 1.56
N SER A 65 4.86 -10.34 1.03
CA SER A 65 4.08 -11.52 0.65
C SER A 65 3.25 -12.09 1.80
N GLU A 66 3.78 -12.10 3.02
CA GLU A 66 3.10 -12.60 4.21
C GLU A 66 1.96 -11.68 4.66
N ASN A 67 1.95 -10.43 4.19
CA ASN A 67 1.00 -9.38 4.58
C ASN A 67 0.11 -8.88 3.43
N LEU A 68 -0.05 -9.66 2.34
CA LEU A 68 -0.92 -9.30 1.20
C LEU A 68 -2.41 -9.58 1.42
N THR A 69 -2.82 -9.99 2.61
CA THR A 69 -4.20 -10.34 2.93
C THR A 69 -4.82 -9.33 3.88
N PHE A 70 -6.09 -9.02 3.67
CA PHE A 70 -6.91 -8.20 4.56
C PHE A 70 -8.29 -8.82 4.75
N GLU A 71 -8.97 -8.43 5.83
CA GLU A 71 -10.32 -8.93 6.13
C GLU A 71 -11.35 -8.44 5.12
N PRO A 72 -12.36 -9.23 4.73
CA PRO A 72 -13.37 -8.83 3.75
C PRO A 72 -14.09 -7.51 4.06
N ALA A 73 -14.18 -7.12 5.33
CA ALA A 73 -14.72 -5.83 5.76
C ALA A 73 -13.95 -4.61 5.18
N CYS A 74 -12.67 -4.78 4.83
CA CYS A 74 -11.83 -3.73 4.27
C CYS A 74 -11.88 -3.65 2.73
N LEU A 75 -12.69 -4.49 2.08
CA LEU A 75 -12.76 -4.53 0.62
C LEU A 75 -13.26 -3.19 0.03
N GLU A 76 -14.21 -2.54 0.70
CA GLU A 76 -14.76 -1.26 0.24
C GLU A 76 -13.70 -0.16 0.30
N SER A 77 -13.05 0.05 1.45
CA SER A 77 -11.98 1.05 1.60
C SER A 77 -10.77 0.76 0.72
N PHE A 78 -10.44 -0.52 0.50
CA PHE A 78 -9.43 -0.92 -0.48
C PHE A 78 -9.80 -0.48 -1.91
N ASN A 79 -11.05 -0.69 -2.31
CA ASN A 79 -11.53 -0.30 -3.63
C ASN A 79 -11.54 1.22 -3.82
N ASP A 80 -11.89 1.97 -2.77
CA ASP A 80 -11.82 3.44 -2.80
C ASP A 80 -10.38 3.94 -3.00
N ALA A 81 -9.42 3.38 -2.25
CA ALA A 81 -8.01 3.71 -2.43
C ALA A 81 -7.51 3.33 -3.83
N ARG A 82 -7.90 2.16 -4.32
CA ARG A 82 -7.55 1.69 -5.67
C ARG A 82 -8.13 2.58 -6.75
N GLU A 83 -9.40 2.98 -6.63
CA GLU A 83 -10.05 3.86 -7.59
C GLU A 83 -9.44 5.26 -7.59
N CYS A 84 -9.16 5.82 -6.40
CA CYS A 84 -8.48 7.11 -6.28
C CYS A 84 -7.12 7.08 -6.98
N LEU A 85 -6.28 6.09 -6.64
CA LEU A 85 -4.95 5.97 -7.23
C LEU A 85 -5.01 5.70 -8.73
N PHE A 86 -5.98 4.90 -9.20
CA PHE A 86 -6.16 4.67 -10.62
C PHE A 86 -6.53 5.97 -11.36
N LYS A 87 -7.45 6.77 -10.81
CA LYS A 87 -7.89 8.04 -11.41
C LYS A 87 -6.83 9.13 -11.35
N LEU A 88 -5.94 9.09 -10.35
CA LEU A 88 -4.89 10.08 -10.11
C LEU A 88 -3.48 9.57 -10.46
N ASP A 89 -3.38 8.54 -11.29
CA ASP A 89 -2.11 8.00 -11.81
C ASP A 89 -1.08 7.69 -10.71
N GLY A 90 -1.54 7.08 -9.61
CA GLY A 90 -0.71 6.64 -8.50
C GLY A 90 -0.26 7.74 -7.53
N GLN A 91 -0.85 8.95 -7.58
CA GLN A 91 -0.51 10.04 -6.68
C GLN A 91 -0.99 9.80 -5.23
N MET A 92 -0.20 9.05 -4.46
CA MET A 92 -0.48 8.67 -3.07
C MET A 92 -0.82 9.85 -2.16
N ARG A 93 -0.19 11.01 -2.35
CA ARG A 93 -0.44 12.22 -1.54
C ARG A 93 -1.87 12.75 -1.71
N LEU A 94 -2.42 12.66 -2.92
CA LEU A 94 -3.78 13.12 -3.19
C LEU A 94 -4.84 12.11 -2.70
N CYS A 95 -4.47 10.83 -2.63
CA CYS A 95 -5.32 9.74 -2.12
C CYS A 95 -5.10 9.42 -0.65
N HIS A 96 -4.52 10.35 0.11
CA HIS A 96 -4.11 10.11 1.50
C HIS A 96 -5.27 9.65 2.38
N ASN A 97 -6.45 10.28 2.26
CA ASN A 97 -7.61 9.94 3.09
C ASN A 97 -8.12 8.53 2.82
N GLU A 98 -8.13 8.10 1.55
CA GLU A 98 -8.58 6.77 1.15
C GLU A 98 -7.59 5.69 1.60
N LEU A 99 -6.29 6.01 1.51
CA LEU A 99 -5.22 5.16 2.01
C LEU A 99 -5.27 5.01 3.53
N GLU A 100 -5.47 6.10 4.27
CA GLU A 100 -5.64 6.08 5.72
C GLU A 100 -6.89 5.29 6.12
N LEU A 101 -8.02 5.46 5.43
CA LEU A 101 -9.24 4.71 5.72
C LEU A 101 -9.03 3.20 5.52
N PHE A 102 -8.28 2.81 4.50
CA PHE A 102 -7.90 1.42 4.31
C PHE A 102 -6.93 0.94 5.40
N GLU A 103 -5.93 1.75 5.77
CA GLU A 103 -4.99 1.45 6.85
C GLU A 103 -5.70 1.24 8.19
N GLU A 104 -6.64 2.13 8.55
CA GLU A 104 -7.47 2.02 9.75
C GLU A 104 -8.25 0.70 9.78
N CYS A 105 -8.82 0.30 8.64
CA CYS A 105 -9.51 -0.99 8.55
C CYS A 105 -8.58 -2.17 8.73
N VAL A 106 -7.40 -2.16 8.11
CA VAL A 106 -6.41 -3.23 8.27
C VAL A 106 -5.88 -3.29 9.71
N HIS A 107 -5.87 -2.16 10.43
CA HIS A 107 -5.46 -2.11 11.83
C HIS A 107 -6.51 -2.70 12.78
N ASP A 108 -7.81 -2.35 12.62
CA ASP A 108 -8.91 -2.88 13.44
C ASP A 108 -10.19 -3.08 12.60
N PRO A 109 -10.31 -4.23 11.90
CA PRO A 109 -11.42 -4.46 10.97
C PRO A 109 -12.77 -4.60 11.68
N VAL A 110 -12.77 -5.05 12.93
CA VAL A 110 -14.00 -5.22 13.73
C VAL A 110 -14.57 -3.87 14.13
N ARG A 111 -13.70 -2.94 14.57
CA ARG A 111 -14.13 -1.58 14.89
C ARG A 111 -14.50 -0.80 13.64
N PHE A 112 -13.75 -0.99 12.55
CA PHE A 112 -14.05 -0.37 11.27
C PHE A 112 -15.45 -0.75 10.75
N ASP A 113 -15.79 -2.05 10.73
CA ASP A 113 -17.11 -2.52 10.32
C ASP A 113 -18.25 -1.97 11.20
N LYS A 114 -18.01 -1.82 12.51
CA LYS A 114 -18.97 -1.14 13.40
C LYS A 114 -19.14 0.33 13.03
N PHE A 115 -18.05 1.02 12.71
CA PHE A 115 -18.08 2.43 12.33
C PHE A 115 -18.81 2.64 11.00
N THR A 116 -18.53 1.84 9.97
CA THR A 116 -19.19 1.96 8.66
C THR A 116 -20.69 1.69 8.75
N LYS A 117 -21.13 0.78 9.62
CA LYS A 117 -22.55 0.52 9.89
C LYS A 117 -23.28 1.71 10.50
N LEU A 118 -22.59 2.62 11.20
CA LEU A 118 -23.16 3.85 11.75
C LEU A 118 -23.30 4.96 10.70
N ALA A 119 -22.72 4.81 9.51
CA ALA A 119 -22.82 5.81 8.45
C ALA A 119 -24.27 5.99 7.97
N THR A 120 -24.68 7.25 7.85
CA THR A 120 -25.97 7.65 7.28
C THR A 120 -26.03 7.33 5.77
N PRO A 121 -27.23 7.22 5.16
CA PRO A 121 -27.36 7.00 3.72
C PRO A 121 -26.61 8.04 2.87
N ALA A 122 -26.56 9.30 3.30
CA ALA A 122 -25.83 10.35 2.61
C ALA A 122 -24.29 10.15 2.66
N GLN A 123 -23.77 9.60 3.75
CA GLN A 123 -22.34 9.31 3.92
C GLN A 123 -21.88 8.05 3.17
N ARG A 124 -22.82 7.20 2.74
CA ARG A 124 -22.55 6.01 1.91
C ARG A 124 -22.55 6.30 0.42
N ILE A 125 -22.81 7.55 0.03
CA ILE A 125 -22.75 7.96 -1.38
C ILE A 125 -21.28 7.93 -1.82
N PRO A 126 -20.95 7.29 -2.96
CA PRO A 126 -19.59 7.25 -3.47
C PRO A 126 -19.00 8.66 -3.61
N LYS A 127 -17.72 8.81 -3.26
CA LYS A 127 -17.04 10.10 -3.39
C LYS A 127 -16.85 10.46 -4.86
N GLU A 128 -17.29 11.64 -5.25
CA GLU A 128 -16.95 12.20 -6.55
C GLU A 128 -15.61 12.95 -6.49
N TYR A 129 -14.54 12.25 -6.85
CA TYR A 129 -13.17 12.78 -6.79
C TYR A 129 -12.93 13.97 -7.74
N PHE A 130 -13.60 14.02 -8.90
CA PHE A 130 -13.36 15.09 -9.89
C PHE A 130 -14.17 16.37 -9.68
N THR A 131 -15.30 16.31 -8.96
CA THR A 131 -16.09 17.52 -8.63
C THR A 131 -15.56 18.25 -7.40
N SER A 132 -14.88 17.53 -6.49
CA SER A 132 -14.30 18.07 -5.26
C SER A 132 -12.84 18.50 -5.37
N MET A 133 -12.08 17.97 -6.34
CA MET A 133 -10.75 18.49 -6.70
C MET A 133 -10.88 19.80 -7.51
N LEU A 134 -11.22 20.88 -6.82
CA LEU A 134 -11.00 22.23 -7.33
C LEU A 134 -9.50 22.36 -7.64
N GLN A 135 -9.15 22.94 -8.80
CA GLN A 135 -7.81 23.16 -9.38
C GLN A 135 -6.67 23.64 -8.45
N LYS A 136 -6.91 23.89 -7.17
CA LYS A 136 -5.97 24.53 -6.23
C LYS A 136 -4.93 23.57 -5.62
N ASP A 137 -5.13 22.25 -5.68
CA ASP A 137 -4.20 21.30 -5.03
C ASP A 137 -3.11 20.74 -5.96
N TYR A 138 -3.12 21.08 -7.25
CA TYR A 138 -2.11 20.63 -8.21
C TYR A 138 -0.83 21.50 -8.22
N TYR A 139 -0.82 22.67 -7.58
CA TYR A 139 0.23 23.70 -7.77
C TYR A 139 0.80 24.33 -6.48
N ASN A 140 0.57 23.75 -5.30
CA ASN A 140 1.17 24.24 -4.05
C ASN A 140 2.07 23.21 -3.36
#